data_AF-A0A388SVB5-F1
#
_entry.id   AF-A0A388SVB5-F1
#
_cell.length_a   1.000
_cell.length_b   1.000
_cell.length_c   1.000
_cell.angle_alpha   90.00
_cell.angle_beta   90.00
_cell.angle_gamma   90.00
#
_symmetry.space_group_name_H-M   'P 1'
#
loop_
_entity.id
_entity.type
_entity.pdbx_description
1 polymer ?
#
loop_
_entity_poly.entity_id
_entity_poly.type
_entity_poly.pdbx_seq_one_letter_code
_entity_poly.pdbx_strand_id
1 'polypeptide(L)'
;MRSGAQSLESGMRTAVIAGSLDAPTLELARRLHGRGWSLVLDTADAGAVDGVGASARTPVTALAGDVRDESHQTALVEAARGLGGLDLLVSNAGVRPPLALCDQPPDAFRRLLDVTVLAPLGLLRTALPLLRESRGVVAAVSPHTGAEPGGPHGGYDAVKAALDRLAAEIAIEEPLVRVWTVDSDDHTQVPALLELLEHGAPSGHYDTAEILRGAGAGTSLPTGPTGPTDGTNSTDPAGPTDGTNGTNGTDPTDGTSASAPDTQRGGRRPPARGSTGLSRGNFSLPANLKANVPPEEHGVDRGDVRLLVGRKASGEVTHHHFSELPRLLRPLDVLVVNTSATAPPKVDGRAGSEPVTLRFSTRLDDGRWVVELSSAEGGTPAGTCVPGTVVAVDDHARVRVVLDHRLEPGSNRLWLARFLASGPATEYLRRRGRPFHEGAGDCHPPSAQQTVFAEAAEVASGTPTHQSAELPSAARPFTDQLVTALVTRGVVIAPIELHTRPTPGAPSRPPGPELFAVPPATAHLINHVRASGGRIIAVGTTAVRALESAADPRGGVRAARGWTDLVIGPRRAIRTVSGLLTGLHQAEASHLRLLEVLAGAELLTACYAQARAERYLWGEFGDVNLLLPD
;
A
#
# COMPACT_ATOMS: atom_id res chain seq x y z
N MET A 1 48.06 -8.77 16.38
CA MET A 1 48.44 -9.26 15.03
C MET A 1 47.22 -9.07 14.14
N ARG A 2 47.08 -7.92 13.45
CA ARG A 2 47.40 -7.74 12.03
C ARG A 2 47.09 -8.97 11.17
N SER A 3 46.07 -8.86 10.32
CA SER A 3 46.17 -9.07 8.86
C SER A 3 44.82 -9.48 8.29
N GLY A 4 44.15 -8.52 7.66
CA GLY A 4 42.96 -8.73 6.84
C GLY A 4 42.54 -7.44 6.14
N ALA A 5 43.49 -6.53 5.89
CA ALA A 5 43.27 -5.41 4.98
C ALA A 5 43.16 -6.00 3.58
N GLN A 6 41.94 -6.23 3.11
CA GLN A 6 41.68 -6.24 1.69
C GLN A 6 41.97 -4.83 1.18
N SER A 7 43.23 -4.63 0.81
CA SER A 7 43.66 -3.61 -0.13
C SER A 7 42.89 -3.83 -1.43
N LEU A 8 41.67 -3.28 -1.51
CA LEU A 8 41.11 -2.86 -2.78
C LEU A 8 42.09 -1.84 -3.32
N GLU A 9 42.75 -2.16 -4.43
CA GLU A 9 43.35 -1.14 -5.29
C GLU A 9 42.21 -0.16 -5.65
N SER A 10 42.03 0.90 -4.87
CA SER A 10 41.02 1.91 -5.15
C SER A 10 41.55 2.75 -6.31
N GLY A 11 41.04 2.50 -7.51
CA GLY A 11 41.13 3.47 -8.60
C GLY A 11 40.71 4.85 -8.07
N MET A 12 41.42 5.89 -8.49
CA MET A 12 41.10 7.27 -8.09
C MET A 12 39.65 7.58 -8.49
N ARG A 13 38.79 7.85 -7.51
CA ARG A 13 37.38 8.15 -7.76
C ARG A 13 37.22 9.59 -8.18
N THR A 14 36.35 9.86 -9.16
CA THR A 14 36.13 11.20 -9.69
C THR A 14 34.70 11.66 -9.44
N ALA A 15 34.53 12.88 -8.95
CA ALA A 15 33.22 13.52 -8.75
C ALA A 15 33.09 14.81 -9.57
N VAL A 16 31.93 15.00 -10.18
CA VAL A 16 31.48 16.29 -10.74
C VAL A 16 30.44 16.86 -9.78
N ILE A 17 30.66 18.09 -9.32
CA ILE A 17 29.71 18.83 -8.49
C ILE A 17 29.24 20.03 -9.31
N ALA A 18 27.98 19.97 -9.75
CA ALA A 18 27.35 20.92 -10.67
C ALA A 18 26.35 21.84 -9.96
N GLY A 19 26.26 23.11 -10.37
CA GLY A 19 25.37 24.11 -9.79
C GLY A 19 26.05 25.08 -8.84
N SER A 20 25.32 25.54 -7.81
CA SER A 20 25.79 26.60 -6.91
C SER A 20 26.83 26.07 -5.91
N LEU A 21 28.01 26.71 -5.86
CA LEU A 21 29.04 26.45 -4.84
C LEU A 21 28.78 27.25 -3.56
N ASP A 22 27.64 26.98 -2.93
CA ASP A 22 27.33 27.49 -1.59
C ASP A 22 28.17 26.79 -0.50
N ALA A 23 28.03 27.23 0.74
CA ALA A 23 28.81 26.70 1.86
C ALA A 23 28.67 25.16 2.04
N PRO A 24 27.47 24.55 1.94
CA PRO A 24 27.31 23.10 1.97
C PRO A 24 28.04 22.39 0.81
N THR A 25 27.93 22.91 -0.41
CA THR A 25 28.57 22.30 -1.58
C THR A 25 30.09 22.35 -1.52
N LEU A 26 30.65 23.46 -1.05
CA LEU A 26 32.09 23.60 -0.82
C LEU A 26 32.58 22.67 0.31
N GLU A 27 31.78 22.46 1.36
CA GLU A 27 32.12 21.50 2.41
C GLU A 27 32.10 20.06 1.89
N LEU A 28 31.12 19.68 1.08
CA LEU A 28 31.09 18.37 0.41
C LEU A 28 32.35 18.17 -0.45
N ALA A 29 32.72 19.18 -1.26
CA ALA A 29 33.94 19.15 -2.07
C ALA A 29 35.19 18.91 -1.20
N ARG A 30 35.37 19.68 -0.10
CA ARG A 30 36.51 19.49 0.82
C ARG A 30 36.53 18.08 1.43
N ARG A 31 35.37 17.54 1.81
CA ARG A 31 35.25 16.21 2.43
C ARG A 31 35.51 15.07 1.45
N LEU A 32 35.10 15.19 0.19
CA LEU A 32 35.42 14.23 -0.86
C LEU A 32 36.90 14.29 -1.23
N HIS A 33 37.44 15.50 -1.40
CA HIS A 33 38.87 15.70 -1.66
C HIS A 33 39.75 15.11 -0.53
N GLY A 34 39.39 15.36 0.73
CA GLY A 34 40.07 14.77 1.89
C GLY A 34 39.99 13.23 1.96
N ARG A 35 39.01 12.62 1.29
CA ARG A 35 38.88 11.16 1.12
C ARG A 35 39.61 10.63 -0.14
N GLY A 36 40.37 11.47 -0.84
CA GLY A 36 41.15 11.09 -2.02
C GLY A 36 40.36 11.05 -3.32
N TRP A 37 39.27 11.83 -3.44
CA TRP A 37 38.55 11.99 -4.71
C TRP A 37 39.18 13.07 -5.58
N SER A 38 39.21 12.83 -6.89
CA SER A 38 39.45 13.85 -7.91
C SER A 38 38.16 14.63 -8.16
N LEU A 39 38.23 15.96 -8.28
CA LEU A 39 37.03 16.79 -8.34
C LEU A 39 36.99 17.65 -9.61
N VAL A 40 35.80 17.73 -10.20
CA VAL A 40 35.41 18.75 -11.18
C VAL A 40 34.31 19.60 -10.56
N LEU A 41 34.57 20.89 -10.41
CA LEU A 41 33.68 21.83 -9.73
C LEU A 41 33.14 22.82 -10.77
N ASP A 42 31.83 22.83 -10.94
CA ASP A 42 31.11 23.84 -11.71
C ASP A 42 31.00 25.12 -10.89
N THR A 43 31.22 26.27 -11.49
CA THR A 43 31.14 27.56 -10.80
C THR A 43 30.79 28.69 -11.75
N ALA A 44 30.19 29.76 -11.21
CA ALA A 44 30.06 31.02 -11.96
C ALA A 44 31.39 31.80 -12.01
N ASP A 45 32.29 31.56 -11.05
CA ASP A 45 33.60 32.22 -10.93
C ASP A 45 34.68 31.20 -10.50
N ALA A 46 35.69 30.99 -11.36
CA ALA A 46 36.78 30.06 -11.08
C ALA A 46 37.63 30.45 -9.86
N GLY A 47 37.65 31.72 -9.46
CA GLY A 47 38.36 32.20 -8.27
C GLY A 47 37.68 31.84 -6.94
N ALA A 48 36.39 31.46 -6.95
CA ALA A 48 35.62 31.15 -5.74
C ALA A 48 36.04 29.82 -5.06
N VAL A 49 36.96 29.07 -5.66
CA VAL A 49 37.32 27.69 -5.27
C VAL A 49 38.68 27.63 -4.55
N ASP A 50 39.29 28.79 -4.30
CA ASP A 50 40.55 28.93 -3.57
C ASP A 50 40.42 28.31 -2.16
N GLY A 51 41.24 27.28 -1.91
CA GLY A 51 41.30 26.59 -0.61
C GLY A 51 40.73 25.18 -0.56
N VAL A 52 39.99 24.71 -1.57
CA VAL A 52 39.53 23.30 -1.63
C VAL A 52 40.70 22.34 -1.86
N GLY A 53 41.72 22.75 -2.63
CA GLY A 53 42.88 21.93 -3.00
C GLY A 53 44.06 21.93 -2.00
N ALA A 54 43.92 22.50 -0.81
CA ALA A 54 45.03 22.68 0.12
C ALA A 54 45.41 21.43 0.93
N SER A 55 44.59 20.36 0.92
CA SER A 55 44.68 19.27 1.90
C SER A 55 44.87 17.84 1.35
N ALA A 56 44.65 17.56 0.06
CA ALA A 56 44.84 16.22 -0.52
C ALA A 56 45.66 16.19 -1.82
N ARG A 57 46.14 14.99 -2.21
CA ARG A 57 47.06 14.76 -3.35
C ARG A 57 46.38 14.53 -4.71
N THR A 58 45.05 14.63 -4.79
CA THR A 58 44.26 14.38 -6.01
C THR A 58 43.91 15.68 -6.74
N PRO A 59 43.71 15.65 -8.07
CA PRO A 59 43.43 16.86 -8.84
C PRO A 59 42.05 17.45 -8.54
N VAL A 60 41.98 18.78 -8.50
CA VAL A 60 40.74 19.58 -8.42
C VAL A 60 40.73 20.56 -9.59
N THR A 61 39.71 20.49 -10.43
CA THR A 61 39.52 21.36 -11.59
C THR A 61 38.23 22.15 -11.41
N ALA A 62 38.32 23.47 -11.40
CA ALA A 62 37.15 24.35 -11.42
C ALA A 62 36.90 24.86 -12.84
N LEU A 63 35.67 24.75 -13.33
CA LEU A 63 35.27 25.27 -14.64
C LEU A 63 34.20 26.34 -14.47
N ALA A 64 34.51 27.55 -14.94
CA ALA A 64 33.56 28.65 -14.94
C ALA A 64 32.64 28.56 -16.16
N GLY A 65 31.32 28.57 -15.95
CA GLY A 65 30.34 28.57 -17.03
C GLY A 65 28.89 28.44 -16.54
N ASP A 66 27.96 28.33 -17.47
CA ASP A 66 26.54 28.14 -17.18
C ASP A 66 26.17 26.67 -17.39
N VAL A 67 25.69 26.01 -16.33
CA VAL A 67 25.28 24.59 -16.37
C VAL A 67 24.15 24.30 -17.37
N ARG A 68 23.43 25.33 -17.84
CA ARG A 68 22.42 25.21 -18.88
C ARG A 68 23.00 25.04 -20.28
N ASP A 69 24.25 25.45 -20.49
CA ASP A 69 24.90 25.42 -21.80
C ASP A 69 25.46 24.03 -22.10
N GLU A 70 25.04 23.43 -23.21
CA GLU A 70 25.47 22.08 -23.62
C GLU A 70 27.00 21.95 -23.78
N SER A 71 27.65 23.02 -24.27
CA SER A 71 29.13 23.06 -24.39
C SER A 71 29.82 23.04 -23.03
N HIS A 72 29.23 23.68 -22.02
CA HIS A 72 29.76 23.68 -20.66
C HIS A 72 29.53 22.33 -19.97
N GLN A 73 28.34 21.74 -20.13
CA GLN A 73 28.05 20.37 -19.69
C GLN A 73 29.05 19.37 -20.26
N THR A 74 29.36 19.50 -21.56
CA THR A 74 30.38 18.68 -22.23
C THR A 74 31.76 18.91 -21.62
N ALA A 75 32.16 20.16 -21.38
CA ALA A 75 33.45 20.47 -20.76
C ALA A 75 33.60 19.87 -19.36
N LEU A 76 32.54 19.90 -18.53
CA LEU A 76 32.53 19.26 -17.20
C LEU A 76 32.75 17.75 -17.29
N VAL A 77 32.09 17.07 -18.23
CA VAL A 77 32.21 15.61 -18.41
C VAL A 77 33.56 15.23 -19.02
N GLU A 78 34.10 16.00 -19.96
CA GLU A 78 35.43 15.77 -20.52
C GLU A 78 36.53 16.00 -19.48
N ALA A 79 36.37 17.01 -18.60
CA ALA A 79 37.28 17.21 -17.48
C ALA A 79 37.27 15.97 -16.56
N ALA A 80 36.10 15.42 -16.23
CA ALA A 80 36.00 14.20 -15.43
C ALA A 80 36.68 12.99 -16.12
N ARG A 81 36.44 12.81 -17.42
CA ARG A 81 37.12 11.79 -18.23
C ARG A 81 38.64 11.95 -18.17
N GLY A 82 39.15 13.17 -18.25
CA GLY A 82 40.58 13.47 -18.12
C GLY A 82 41.17 13.10 -16.75
N LEU A 83 40.34 13.03 -15.71
CA LEU A 83 40.73 12.58 -14.36
C LEU A 83 40.58 11.07 -14.13
N GLY A 84 40.13 10.32 -15.16
CA GLY A 84 40.09 8.86 -15.14
C GLY A 84 38.68 8.26 -15.11
N GLY A 85 37.61 9.06 -15.13
CA GLY A 85 36.23 8.57 -15.17
C GLY A 85 35.25 9.47 -14.43
N LEU A 86 34.06 8.94 -14.12
CA LEU A 86 33.07 9.64 -13.32
C LEU A 86 32.32 8.66 -12.42
N ASP A 87 32.49 8.78 -11.11
CA ASP A 87 31.89 7.91 -10.10
C ASP A 87 30.73 8.58 -9.35
N LEU A 88 30.70 9.92 -9.31
CA LEU A 88 29.68 10.71 -8.64
C LEU A 88 29.35 11.98 -9.43
N LEU A 89 28.07 12.19 -9.73
CA LEU A 89 27.53 13.43 -10.26
C LEU A 89 26.57 14.04 -9.24
N VAL A 90 26.91 15.20 -8.69
CA VAL A 90 26.04 15.95 -7.77
C VAL A 90 25.42 17.13 -8.51
N SER A 91 24.09 17.23 -8.49
CA SER A 91 23.35 18.37 -9.04
C SER A 91 22.77 19.20 -7.90
N ASN A 92 23.41 20.34 -7.61
CA ASN A 92 22.99 21.32 -6.61
C ASN A 92 22.61 22.66 -7.28
N ALA A 93 21.69 22.61 -8.23
CA ALA A 93 21.25 23.80 -8.97
C ALA A 93 19.84 24.23 -8.52
N GLY A 94 19.71 25.46 -8.02
CA GLY A 94 18.43 26.08 -7.69
C GLY A 94 18.57 27.33 -6.82
N VAL A 95 17.89 28.40 -7.23
CA VAL A 95 17.72 29.61 -6.41
C VAL A 95 16.32 29.53 -5.80
N ARG A 96 16.17 29.84 -4.52
CA ARG A 96 14.89 29.79 -3.79
C ARG A 96 14.27 31.20 -3.68
N PRO A 97 13.57 31.72 -4.70
CA PRO A 97 12.91 33.03 -4.59
C PRO A 97 11.66 32.92 -3.70
N PRO A 98 11.45 33.86 -2.75
CA PRO A 98 10.24 33.92 -1.93
C PRO A 98 9.07 34.53 -2.72
N LEU A 99 8.69 33.89 -3.83
CA LEU A 99 7.53 34.25 -4.63
C LEU A 99 6.49 33.14 -4.71
N ALA A 100 5.24 33.46 -4.36
CA ALA A 100 4.11 32.55 -4.50
C ALA A 100 3.92 32.14 -5.97
N LEU A 101 3.37 30.95 -6.22
CA LEU A 101 3.28 30.39 -7.57
C LEU A 101 2.50 31.31 -8.53
N CYS A 102 1.38 31.87 -8.09
CA CYS A 102 0.55 32.76 -8.91
C CYS A 102 1.20 34.12 -9.19
N ASP A 103 2.17 34.53 -8.37
CA ASP A 103 2.89 35.80 -8.51
C ASP A 103 4.21 35.63 -9.28
N GLN A 104 4.62 34.39 -9.58
CA GLN A 104 5.85 34.08 -10.29
C GLN A 104 5.76 34.48 -11.77
N PRO A 105 6.60 35.41 -12.27
CA PRO A 105 6.62 35.74 -13.69
C PRO A 105 6.95 34.51 -14.54
N PRO A 106 6.24 34.26 -15.66
CA PRO A 106 6.46 33.06 -16.49
C PRO A 106 7.91 32.85 -16.91
N ASP A 107 8.64 33.92 -17.26
CA ASP A 107 10.04 33.82 -17.65
C ASP A 107 10.97 33.50 -16.48
N ALA A 108 10.63 33.91 -15.25
CA ALA A 108 11.36 33.53 -14.05
C ALA A 108 11.12 32.05 -13.72
N PHE A 109 9.89 31.56 -13.88
CA PHE A 109 9.55 30.15 -13.71
C PHE A 109 10.24 29.26 -14.75
N ARG A 110 10.28 29.67 -16.03
CA ARG A 110 11.04 28.96 -17.09
C ARG A 110 12.51 28.85 -16.73
N ARG A 111 13.16 29.94 -16.32
CA ARG A 111 14.56 29.91 -15.88
C ARG A 111 14.77 28.95 -14.71
N LEU A 112 13.81 28.85 -13.79
CA LEU A 112 13.88 27.95 -12.65
C LEU A 112 13.81 26.48 -13.10
N LEU A 113 12.89 26.14 -14.00
CA LEU A 113 12.84 24.83 -14.65
C LEU A 113 14.13 24.49 -15.41
N ASP A 114 14.66 25.46 -16.17
CA ASP A 114 15.87 25.28 -16.97
C ASP A 114 17.07 24.93 -16.08
N VAL A 115 17.27 25.68 -14.99
CA VAL A 115 18.40 25.50 -14.07
C VAL A 115 18.25 24.25 -13.20
N THR A 116 17.05 23.97 -12.68
CA THR A 116 16.85 22.93 -11.65
C THR A 116 16.45 21.57 -12.24
N VAL A 117 15.89 21.51 -13.45
CA VAL A 117 15.42 20.25 -14.05
C VAL A 117 16.13 19.97 -15.37
N LEU A 118 16.10 20.91 -16.33
CA LEU A 118 16.64 20.64 -17.66
C LEU A 118 18.17 20.56 -17.69
N ALA A 119 18.86 21.42 -16.95
CA ALA A 119 20.32 21.39 -16.86
C ALA A 119 20.84 20.10 -16.22
N PRO A 120 20.32 19.61 -15.06
CA PRO A 120 20.68 18.29 -14.53
C PRO A 120 20.41 17.15 -15.51
N LEU A 121 19.29 17.20 -16.26
CA LEU A 121 18.98 16.20 -17.28
C LEU A 121 19.99 16.21 -18.43
N GLY A 122 20.34 17.39 -18.95
CA GLY A 122 21.31 17.56 -20.03
C GLY A 122 22.71 17.08 -19.61
N LEU A 123 23.13 17.49 -18.41
CA LEU A 123 24.40 17.07 -17.84
C LEU A 123 24.45 15.55 -17.60
N LEU A 124 23.38 14.97 -17.05
CA LEU A 124 23.28 13.53 -16.86
C LEU A 124 23.38 12.78 -18.20
N ARG A 125 22.65 13.21 -19.24
CA ARG A 125 22.70 12.57 -20.57
C ARG A 125 24.12 12.52 -21.11
N THR A 126 24.88 13.59 -20.91
CA THR A 126 26.28 13.70 -21.32
C THR A 126 27.19 12.81 -20.47
N ALA A 127 26.95 12.76 -19.16
CA ALA A 127 27.72 12.00 -18.17
C ALA A 127 27.44 10.48 -18.15
N LEU A 128 26.28 10.06 -18.67
CA LEU A 128 25.74 8.71 -18.53
C LEU A 128 26.68 7.60 -19.02
N PRO A 129 27.43 7.73 -20.14
CA PRO A 129 28.38 6.71 -20.55
C PRO A 129 29.45 6.42 -19.49
N LEU A 130 30.01 7.45 -18.87
CA LEU A 130 31.03 7.30 -17.81
C LEU A 130 30.43 6.72 -16.53
N LEU A 131 29.22 7.17 -16.15
CA LEU A 131 28.52 6.67 -14.97
C LEU A 131 28.12 5.19 -15.11
N ARG A 132 27.76 4.72 -16.32
CA ARG A 132 27.47 3.31 -16.59
C ARG A 132 28.72 2.44 -16.46
N GLU A 133 29.86 2.94 -16.94
CA GLU A 133 31.15 2.24 -16.86
C GLU A 133 31.60 2.06 -15.40
N SER A 134 31.49 3.12 -14.59
CA SER A 134 31.87 3.10 -13.17
C SER A 134 30.82 2.47 -12.25
N ARG A 135 29.59 2.26 -12.73
CA ARG A 135 28.40 2.01 -11.89
C ARG A 135 28.26 3.10 -10.81
N GLY A 136 28.44 4.33 -11.27
CA GLY A 136 28.51 5.53 -10.46
C GLY A 136 27.17 5.95 -9.85
N VAL A 137 27.20 7.12 -9.23
CA VAL A 137 26.08 7.69 -8.48
C VAL A 137 25.70 9.04 -9.07
N VAL A 138 24.40 9.31 -9.13
CA VAL A 138 23.82 10.62 -9.40
C VAL A 138 23.07 11.06 -8.15
N ALA A 139 23.41 12.22 -7.60
CA ALA A 139 22.75 12.80 -6.43
C ALA A 139 22.10 14.14 -6.79
N ALA A 140 20.79 14.20 -6.72
CA ALA A 140 20.01 15.43 -6.85
C ALA A 140 19.67 15.97 -5.46
N VAL A 141 20.03 17.22 -5.20
CA VAL A 141 19.77 17.89 -3.92
C VAL A 141 18.44 18.65 -4.03
N SER A 142 17.48 18.24 -3.20
CA SER A 142 16.13 18.80 -3.14
C SER A 142 15.86 19.17 -1.69
N PRO A 143 15.74 20.45 -1.30
CA PRO A 143 15.41 20.77 0.09
C PRO A 143 13.98 20.37 0.41
N HIS A 144 13.68 20.13 1.70
CA HIS A 144 12.37 19.73 2.19
C HIS A 144 11.26 20.67 1.69
N THR A 145 10.60 20.26 0.63
CA THR A 145 9.27 20.73 0.26
C THR A 145 8.30 19.76 0.90
N GLY A 146 8.21 19.84 2.23
CA GLY A 146 7.24 19.12 3.02
C GLY A 146 5.84 19.29 2.41
N ALA A 147 5.06 18.23 2.52
CA ALA A 147 3.79 17.96 1.87
C ALA A 147 2.62 18.95 2.15
N GLU A 148 2.90 20.21 2.49
CA GLU A 148 1.90 21.26 2.68
C GLU A 148 2.06 22.40 1.66
N PRO A 149 1.13 22.55 0.70
CA PRO A 149 1.02 23.77 -0.10
C PRO A 149 0.74 24.96 0.84
N GLY A 150 1.60 25.98 0.87
CA GLY A 150 1.32 27.17 1.69
C GLY A 150 2.44 28.19 1.89
N GLY A 151 3.71 27.85 1.59
CA GLY A 151 4.83 28.80 1.66
C GLY A 151 4.92 29.74 0.46
N PRO A 152 5.62 30.88 0.56
CA PRO A 152 5.82 31.82 -0.55
C PRO A 152 6.81 31.28 -1.59
N HIS A 153 6.97 29.97 -1.78
CA HIS A 153 7.98 29.37 -2.67
C HIS A 153 7.36 28.41 -3.71
N GLY A 154 6.04 28.45 -3.91
CA GLY A 154 5.34 27.42 -4.69
C GLY A 154 5.87 27.16 -6.11
N GLY A 155 6.47 28.17 -6.76
CA GLY A 155 7.17 27.96 -8.03
C GLY A 155 8.45 27.13 -7.91
N TYR A 156 9.25 27.39 -6.87
CA TYR A 156 10.45 26.62 -6.55
C TYR A 156 10.12 25.19 -6.13
N ASP A 157 9.10 25.04 -5.29
CA ASP A 157 8.71 23.73 -4.75
C ASP A 157 8.20 22.81 -5.87
N ALA A 158 7.39 23.34 -6.80
CA ALA A 158 6.92 22.60 -7.96
C ALA A 158 8.06 22.10 -8.86
N VAL A 159 9.11 22.91 -9.04
CA VAL A 159 10.26 22.55 -9.87
C VAL A 159 11.15 21.51 -9.18
N LYS A 160 11.30 21.58 -7.85
CA LYS A 160 12.02 20.58 -7.07
C LYS A 160 11.29 19.22 -7.05
N ALA A 161 9.97 19.22 -6.91
CA ALA A 161 9.17 18.01 -7.08
C ALA A 161 9.32 17.39 -8.49
N ALA A 162 9.46 18.22 -9.53
CA ALA A 162 9.74 17.76 -10.88
C ALA A 162 11.13 17.11 -11.00
N LEU A 163 12.15 17.67 -10.34
CA LEU A 163 13.49 17.06 -10.25
C LEU A 163 13.44 15.72 -9.52
N ASP A 164 12.69 15.62 -8.42
CA ASP A 164 12.56 14.37 -7.65
C ASP A 164 11.90 13.28 -8.49
N ARG A 165 10.82 13.63 -9.22
CA ARG A 165 10.17 12.69 -10.12
C ARG A 165 11.09 12.27 -11.27
N LEU A 166 11.83 13.22 -11.85
CA LEU A 166 12.80 12.94 -12.91
C LEU A 166 13.87 11.95 -12.44
N ALA A 167 14.46 12.18 -11.26
CA ALA A 167 15.45 11.29 -10.67
C ALA A 167 14.89 9.88 -10.41
N ALA A 168 13.64 9.77 -9.95
CA ALA A 168 12.96 8.49 -9.77
C ALA A 168 12.77 7.72 -11.09
N GLU A 169 12.47 8.40 -12.21
CA GLU A 169 12.38 7.75 -13.52
C GLU A 169 13.75 7.30 -14.03
N ILE A 170 14.78 8.15 -13.88
CA ILE A 170 16.15 7.78 -14.26
C ILE A 170 16.62 6.55 -13.47
N ALA A 171 16.28 6.43 -12.19
CA ALA A 171 16.61 5.26 -11.38
C ALA A 171 16.04 3.95 -11.96
N ILE A 172 14.89 4.02 -12.63
CA ILE A 172 14.22 2.89 -13.28
C ILE A 172 14.85 2.63 -14.65
N GLU A 173 15.08 3.68 -15.43
CA GLU A 173 15.63 3.60 -16.79
C GLU A 173 17.11 3.18 -16.81
N GLU A 174 17.87 3.53 -15.77
CA GLU A 174 19.32 3.33 -15.68
C GLU A 174 19.73 2.44 -14.48
N PRO A 175 19.41 1.13 -14.49
CA PRO A 175 19.61 0.24 -13.33
C PRO A 175 21.09 -0.01 -12.96
N LEU A 176 22.03 0.41 -13.81
CA LEU A 176 23.47 0.32 -13.54
C LEU A 176 24.01 1.55 -12.80
N VAL A 177 23.24 2.64 -12.74
CA VAL A 177 23.61 3.90 -12.09
C VAL A 177 22.73 4.07 -10.86
N ARG A 178 23.33 4.37 -9.71
CA ARG A 178 22.55 4.66 -8.49
C ARG A 178 22.08 6.10 -8.53
N VAL A 179 20.81 6.34 -8.28
CA VAL A 179 20.23 7.69 -8.32
C VAL A 179 19.59 8.02 -6.99
N TRP A 180 20.04 9.11 -6.38
CA TRP A 180 19.60 9.58 -5.08
C TRP A 180 18.92 10.93 -5.22
N THR A 181 17.77 11.07 -4.57
CA THR A 181 17.21 12.38 -4.21
C THR A 181 17.40 12.55 -2.72
N VAL A 182 18.02 13.65 -2.33
CA VAL A 182 18.38 13.90 -0.93
C VAL A 182 17.61 15.09 -0.45
N ASP A 183 16.71 14.82 0.50
CA ASP A 183 15.91 15.81 1.21
C ASP A 183 16.72 16.41 2.36
N SER A 184 17.22 17.64 2.16
CA SER A 184 18.19 18.25 3.05
C SER A 184 17.81 19.64 3.57
N ASP A 185 18.20 19.91 4.83
CA ASP A 185 18.52 21.26 5.28
C ASP A 185 20.02 21.56 5.03
N ASP A 186 20.41 22.84 5.14
CA ASP A 186 21.77 23.31 4.83
C ASP A 186 22.86 22.67 5.72
N HIS A 187 22.49 21.99 6.82
CA HIS A 187 23.42 21.41 7.79
C HIS A 187 23.50 19.88 7.74
N THR A 188 22.47 19.20 7.22
CA THR A 188 22.39 17.73 7.18
C THR A 188 22.79 17.12 5.84
N GLN A 189 22.82 17.91 4.75
CA GLN A 189 23.12 17.44 3.39
C GLN A 189 24.46 16.72 3.27
N VAL A 190 25.54 17.35 3.74
CA VAL A 190 26.91 16.84 3.54
C VAL A 190 27.16 15.56 4.32
N PRO A 191 26.84 15.48 5.63
CA PRO A 191 26.99 14.23 6.39
C PRO A 191 26.21 13.06 5.77
N ALA A 192 24.97 13.29 5.35
CA ALA A 192 24.12 12.24 4.78
C ALA A 192 24.63 11.73 3.42
N LEU A 193 25.04 12.61 2.51
CA LEU A 193 25.61 12.19 1.22
C LEU A 193 26.86 11.33 1.39
N LEU A 194 27.69 11.64 2.38
CA LEU A 194 28.88 10.87 2.68
C LEU A 194 28.54 9.49 3.25
N GLU A 195 27.52 9.39 4.10
CA GLU A 195 27.03 8.12 4.64
C GLU A 195 26.45 7.22 3.54
N LEU A 196 25.65 7.78 2.63
CA LEU A 196 25.12 7.05 1.47
C LEU A 196 26.25 6.51 0.58
N LEU A 197 27.32 7.29 0.37
CA LEU A 197 28.51 6.87 -0.38
C LEU A 197 29.30 5.77 0.32
N GLU A 198 29.48 5.87 1.64
CA GLU A 198 30.22 4.89 2.43
C GLU A 198 29.52 3.53 2.45
N HIS A 199 28.19 3.53 2.47
CA HIS A 199 27.40 2.30 2.55
C HIS A 199 26.86 1.81 1.20
N GLY A 200 27.09 2.53 0.11
CA GLY A 200 26.64 2.14 -1.23
C GLY A 200 25.11 2.03 -1.31
N ALA A 201 24.40 3.01 -0.75
CA ALA A 201 22.94 3.01 -0.67
C ALA A 201 22.28 2.82 -2.05
N PRO A 202 21.16 2.07 -2.15
CA PRO A 202 20.46 1.84 -3.42
C PRO A 202 19.90 3.14 -4.01
N SER A 203 19.33 3.09 -5.22
CA SER A 203 18.59 4.23 -5.75
C SER A 203 17.35 4.51 -4.89
N GLY A 204 17.03 5.77 -4.64
CA GLY A 204 15.90 6.12 -3.78
C GLY A 204 15.83 7.60 -3.37
N HIS A 205 14.82 7.89 -2.56
CA HIS A 205 14.64 9.16 -1.86
C HIS A 205 15.10 9.03 -0.42
N TYR A 206 15.81 10.04 0.07
CA TYR A 206 16.53 10.00 1.33
C TYR A 206 16.32 11.26 2.14
N ASP A 207 15.64 11.11 3.28
CA ASP A 207 15.56 12.15 4.31
C ASP A 207 16.85 12.18 5.12
N THR A 208 17.57 13.30 5.05
CA THR A 208 18.85 13.49 5.73
C THR A 208 18.74 13.45 7.25
N ALA A 209 17.61 13.86 7.85
CA ALA A 209 17.39 13.79 9.28
C ALA A 209 17.16 12.35 9.76
N GLU A 210 16.56 11.49 8.93
CA GLU A 210 16.41 10.06 9.21
C GLU A 210 17.74 9.31 9.14
N ILE A 211 18.55 9.59 8.12
CA ILE A 211 19.88 8.98 7.95
C ILE A 211 20.75 9.24 9.19
N LEU A 212 20.85 10.51 9.60
CA LEU A 212 21.72 10.89 10.70
C LEU A 212 21.21 10.45 12.08
N ARG A 213 19.89 10.25 12.24
CA ARG A 213 19.31 9.61 13.44
C ARG A 213 19.65 8.12 13.51
N GLY A 214 19.69 7.43 12.38
CA GLY A 214 20.05 6.01 12.29
C GLY A 214 21.53 5.73 12.53
N ALA A 215 22.41 6.60 12.04
CA ALA A 215 23.86 6.49 12.16
C ALA A 215 24.36 6.53 13.62
N GLY A 216 23.73 7.33 14.48
CA GLY A 216 24.09 7.47 15.89
C GLY A 216 23.68 6.30 16.80
N ALA A 217 22.77 5.43 16.34
CA ALA A 217 22.17 4.35 17.14
C ALA A 217 22.75 2.94 16.84
N GLY A 218 23.74 2.83 15.95
CA GLY A 218 24.31 1.53 15.56
C GLY A 218 23.36 0.65 14.72
N THR A 219 22.30 1.25 14.17
CA THR A 219 21.33 0.61 13.29
C THR A 219 21.73 0.79 11.82
N SER A 220 21.60 -0.28 11.03
CA SER A 220 21.82 -0.25 9.58
C SER A 220 20.93 0.77 8.88
N LEU A 221 21.47 1.49 7.88
CA LEU A 221 20.75 2.42 7.01
C LEU A 221 19.41 1.83 6.52
N PRO A 222 18.37 2.66 6.33
CA PRO A 222 17.07 2.21 5.88
C PRO A 222 17.16 1.53 4.51
N THR A 223 16.67 0.28 4.45
CA THR A 223 16.55 -0.48 3.22
C THR A 223 15.26 -0.06 2.51
N GLY A 224 15.33 1.02 1.72
CA GLY A 224 14.24 1.47 0.84
C GLY A 224 13.77 2.90 1.10
N PRO A 225 13.09 3.53 0.13
CA PRO A 225 12.71 4.95 0.19
C PRO A 225 11.69 5.18 1.30
N THR A 226 11.97 6.16 2.16
CA THR A 226 11.04 6.61 3.19
C THR A 226 10.05 7.62 2.60
N GLY A 227 8.78 7.48 2.97
CA GLY A 227 7.74 8.45 2.63
C GLY A 227 7.84 9.70 3.53
N PRO A 228 7.18 10.81 3.16
CA PRO A 228 7.32 12.07 3.87
C PRO A 228 6.89 11.93 5.35
N THR A 229 7.75 12.39 6.26
CA THR A 229 7.52 12.33 7.71
C THR A 229 6.79 13.59 8.20
N ASP A 230 5.69 13.40 8.95
CA ASP A 230 4.97 14.47 9.63
C ASP A 230 5.80 15.02 10.81
N GLY A 231 6.31 16.24 10.65
CA GLY A 231 6.97 17.00 11.72
C GLY A 231 5.96 17.54 12.72
N THR A 232 5.98 17.04 13.96
CA THR A 232 5.34 17.70 15.09
C THR A 232 6.40 18.10 16.11
N ASN A 233 6.75 19.39 16.11
CA ASN A 233 7.52 20.02 17.19
C ASN A 233 6.64 20.05 18.45
N SER A 234 7.02 19.32 19.50
CA SER A 234 6.44 19.52 20.83
C SER A 234 7.21 20.62 21.58
N THR A 235 6.51 21.71 21.87
CA THR A 235 6.87 22.62 22.96
C THR A 235 5.99 22.28 24.14
N ASP A 236 6.56 21.72 25.21
CA ASP A 236 5.89 21.54 26.51
C ASP A 236 6.79 22.11 27.63
N PRO A 237 6.26 22.93 28.55
CA PRO A 237 6.95 23.29 29.78
C PRO A 237 6.65 22.30 30.92
N ALA A 238 7.57 22.27 31.88
CA ALA A 238 7.78 21.24 32.89
C ALA A 238 6.77 21.17 34.07
N GLY A 239 6.62 19.94 34.60
CA GLY A 239 6.64 19.60 36.04
C GLY A 239 5.32 19.12 36.68
N PRO A 240 5.35 18.42 37.83
CA PRO A 240 6.38 17.52 38.36
C PRO A 240 5.84 16.15 38.88
N THR A 241 6.80 15.37 39.34
CA THR A 241 6.84 13.98 39.84
C THR A 241 6.15 13.68 41.18
N ASP A 242 5.69 12.44 41.33
CA ASP A 242 5.86 11.54 42.49
C ASP A 242 5.34 10.15 42.05
N GLY A 243 6.00 8.99 42.20
CA GLY A 243 6.96 8.57 43.20
C GLY A 243 6.27 7.66 44.22
N THR A 244 6.28 6.33 44.02
CA THR A 244 6.63 5.32 45.06
C THR A 244 6.45 3.86 44.62
N ASN A 245 7.54 3.14 44.83
CA ASN A 245 7.85 1.71 44.92
C ASN A 245 6.83 0.73 45.57
N GLY A 246 7.04 -0.56 45.25
CA GLY A 246 6.97 -1.67 46.22
C GLY A 246 6.34 -2.95 45.66
N THR A 247 7.06 -3.81 44.91
CA THR A 247 7.79 -5.03 45.36
C THR A 247 6.99 -6.18 45.99
N ASN A 248 7.09 -7.33 45.31
CA ASN A 248 7.37 -8.70 45.79
C ASN A 248 6.26 -9.66 46.28
N GLY A 249 6.34 -10.88 45.71
CA GLY A 249 6.20 -12.16 46.44
C GLY A 249 5.07 -13.07 45.92
N THR A 250 5.29 -13.92 44.90
CA THR A 250 5.63 -15.37 45.01
C THR A 250 4.55 -16.27 45.67
N ASP A 251 3.71 -16.90 44.83
CA ASP A 251 3.50 -18.36 44.55
C ASP A 251 3.56 -19.41 45.69
N PRO A 252 3.13 -20.68 45.48
CA PRO A 252 1.93 -21.28 44.88
C PRO A 252 1.31 -22.38 45.81
N THR A 253 0.24 -23.07 45.39
CA THR A 253 0.15 -24.55 45.27
C THR A 253 -1.26 -25.16 45.41
N ASP A 254 -1.44 -26.21 44.60
CA ASP A 254 -2.57 -27.12 44.39
C ASP A 254 -3.06 -27.91 45.62
N GLY A 255 -4.27 -28.47 45.51
CA GLY A 255 -4.67 -29.59 46.37
C GLY A 255 -6.14 -30.00 46.31
N THR A 256 -6.51 -30.73 45.26
CA THR A 256 -7.68 -31.63 45.11
C THR A 256 -8.14 -32.39 46.36
N SER A 257 -9.47 -32.57 46.52
CA SER A 257 -10.08 -33.85 46.95
C SER A 257 -11.62 -33.82 46.82
N ALA A 258 -12.18 -34.97 46.47
CA ALA A 258 -13.54 -35.21 46.02
C ALA A 258 -14.47 -35.80 47.10
N SER A 259 -15.78 -35.79 46.79
CA SER A 259 -16.77 -36.87 46.98
C SER A 259 -18.03 -36.52 47.80
N ALA A 260 -19.17 -36.95 47.23
CA ALA A 260 -20.60 -36.72 47.50
C ALA A 260 -21.14 -37.32 48.83
N PRO A 261 -22.46 -37.43 49.12
CA PRO A 261 -23.69 -37.01 48.42
C PRO A 261 -24.76 -36.33 49.32
N ASP A 262 -25.78 -35.65 48.76
CA ASP A 262 -27.14 -35.76 49.33
C ASP A 262 -28.25 -35.34 48.35
N THR A 263 -29.35 -36.03 48.50
CA THR A 263 -30.57 -36.06 47.71
C THR A 263 -31.58 -34.97 48.07
N GLN A 264 -32.22 -34.44 47.02
CA GLN A 264 -33.60 -33.94 46.94
C GLN A 264 -34.16 -33.01 48.03
N ARG A 265 -34.47 -31.75 47.63
CA ARG A 265 -35.86 -31.25 47.63
C ARG A 265 -36.02 -30.03 46.73
N GLY A 266 -37.10 -30.05 45.97
CA GLY A 266 -37.38 -29.14 44.86
C GLY A 266 -37.77 -27.72 45.28
N GLY A 267 -37.38 -26.78 44.42
CA GLY A 267 -37.90 -25.43 44.33
C GLY A 267 -37.72 -24.96 42.89
N ARG A 268 -38.83 -24.79 42.16
CA ARG A 268 -38.87 -24.28 40.79
C ARG A 268 -38.11 -22.95 40.68
N ARG A 269 -37.02 -22.94 39.92
CA ARG A 269 -36.36 -21.72 39.41
C ARG A 269 -36.74 -21.55 37.92
N PRO A 270 -36.90 -20.30 37.43
CA PRO A 270 -37.22 -20.02 36.03
C PRO A 270 -36.11 -20.56 35.10
N PRO A 271 -36.42 -20.91 33.84
CA PRO A 271 -35.40 -21.44 32.94
C PRO A 271 -34.27 -20.42 32.81
N ALA A 272 -33.06 -20.87 33.15
CA ALA A 272 -31.84 -20.13 32.92
C ALA A 272 -31.81 -19.71 31.44
N ARG A 273 -31.50 -18.44 31.18
CA ARG A 273 -31.14 -17.95 29.85
C ARG A 273 -29.95 -18.76 29.37
N GLY A 274 -30.22 -19.83 28.62
CA GLY A 274 -29.21 -20.58 27.90
C GLY A 274 -28.59 -19.64 26.88
N SER A 275 -27.26 -19.55 26.90
CA SER A 275 -26.48 -18.89 25.87
C SER A 275 -26.67 -19.64 24.55
N THR A 276 -27.70 -19.29 23.79
CA THR A 276 -27.86 -19.70 22.40
C THR A 276 -27.04 -18.78 21.51
N GLY A 277 -25.71 -18.84 21.68
CA GLY A 277 -24.86 -18.59 20.52
C GLY A 277 -25.20 -19.67 19.50
N LEU A 278 -25.16 -19.34 18.20
CA LEU A 278 -25.23 -20.34 17.13
C LEU A 278 -24.33 -21.51 17.55
N SER A 279 -24.93 -22.66 17.89
CA SER A 279 -24.17 -23.88 17.87
C SER A 279 -23.59 -23.94 16.47
N ARG A 280 -22.33 -24.34 16.34
CA ARG A 280 -21.67 -24.58 15.05
C ARG A 280 -22.38 -25.73 14.32
N GLY A 281 -23.66 -25.58 14.02
CA GLY A 281 -24.38 -26.45 13.12
C GLY A 281 -23.76 -26.21 11.77
N ASN A 282 -22.83 -27.08 11.39
CA ASN A 282 -22.43 -27.29 10.01
C ASN A 282 -23.71 -27.56 9.23
N PHE A 283 -24.33 -26.53 8.67
CA PHE A 283 -25.35 -26.73 7.66
C PHE A 283 -24.60 -26.79 6.33
N SER A 284 -24.68 -27.95 5.68
CA SER A 284 -24.20 -28.08 4.31
C SER A 284 -25.18 -27.33 3.40
N LEU A 285 -24.67 -26.40 2.59
CA LEU A 285 -25.48 -25.68 1.61
C LEU A 285 -25.74 -26.61 0.41
N PRO A 286 -27.00 -26.88 0.06
CA PRO A 286 -27.33 -27.62 -1.15
C PRO A 286 -26.71 -26.97 -2.40
N ALA A 287 -26.16 -27.76 -3.31
CA ALA A 287 -25.47 -27.26 -4.50
C ALA A 287 -26.36 -26.34 -5.36
N ASN A 288 -27.67 -26.55 -5.36
CA ASN A 288 -28.66 -25.75 -6.09
C ASN A 288 -28.95 -24.38 -5.48
N LEU A 289 -28.41 -24.06 -4.30
CA LEU A 289 -28.49 -22.73 -3.68
C LEU A 289 -27.19 -21.92 -3.85
N LYS A 290 -26.15 -22.50 -4.44
CA LYS A 290 -24.91 -21.79 -4.75
C LYS A 290 -25.05 -21.12 -6.12
N ALA A 291 -25.01 -19.78 -6.16
CA ALA A 291 -24.98 -19.01 -7.39
C ALA A 291 -23.56 -19.07 -7.98
N ASN A 292 -23.35 -20.00 -8.91
CA ASN A 292 -22.08 -20.15 -9.62
C ASN A 292 -21.99 -19.27 -10.88
N VAL A 293 -23.10 -18.66 -11.30
CA VAL A 293 -23.17 -17.81 -12.48
C VAL A 293 -23.88 -16.50 -12.16
N PRO A 294 -23.58 -15.40 -12.87
CA PRO A 294 -24.27 -14.13 -12.76
C PRO A 294 -25.79 -14.23 -12.95
N PRO A 295 -26.62 -13.48 -12.21
CA PRO A 295 -28.08 -13.46 -12.39
C PRO A 295 -28.49 -13.06 -13.83
N GLU A 296 -27.67 -12.27 -14.51
CA GLU A 296 -27.91 -11.82 -15.88
C GLU A 296 -27.96 -12.98 -16.89
N GLU A 297 -27.24 -14.09 -16.63
CA GLU A 297 -27.30 -15.30 -17.47
C GLU A 297 -28.62 -16.06 -17.32
N HIS A 298 -29.36 -15.78 -16.26
CA HIS A 298 -30.70 -16.29 -16.01
C HIS A 298 -31.80 -15.29 -16.37
N GLY A 299 -31.45 -14.17 -17.02
CA GLY A 299 -32.39 -13.12 -17.42
C GLY A 299 -32.85 -12.22 -16.27
N VAL A 300 -32.14 -12.21 -15.14
CA VAL A 300 -32.42 -11.35 -13.99
C VAL A 300 -31.39 -10.21 -13.95
N ASP A 301 -31.86 -8.96 -13.90
CA ASP A 301 -30.95 -7.83 -13.71
C ASP A 301 -30.27 -7.91 -12.33
N ARG A 302 -29.00 -7.54 -12.24
CA ARG A 302 -28.27 -7.54 -10.96
C ARG A 302 -28.93 -6.67 -9.89
N GLY A 303 -29.62 -5.61 -10.28
CA GLY A 303 -30.38 -4.72 -9.41
C GLY A 303 -31.67 -5.34 -8.87
N ASP A 304 -32.10 -6.49 -9.40
CA ASP A 304 -33.35 -7.16 -9.03
C ASP A 304 -33.15 -8.49 -8.28
N VAL A 305 -31.91 -8.81 -7.88
CA VAL A 305 -31.63 -9.92 -6.95
C VAL A 305 -32.41 -9.75 -5.64
N ARG A 306 -32.58 -10.83 -4.88
CA ARG A 306 -33.37 -10.77 -3.64
C ARG A 306 -32.56 -10.13 -2.52
N LEU A 307 -33.28 -9.44 -1.66
CA LEU A 307 -32.74 -8.74 -0.50
C LEU A 307 -33.49 -9.19 0.76
N LEU A 308 -32.78 -9.91 1.62
CA LEU A 308 -33.26 -10.21 2.97
C LEU A 308 -32.92 -9.04 3.88
N VAL A 309 -33.86 -8.60 4.73
CA VAL A 309 -33.63 -7.49 5.66
C VAL A 309 -33.88 -7.95 7.09
N GLY A 310 -32.84 -7.90 7.90
CA GLY A 310 -32.91 -8.16 9.34
C GLY A 310 -32.80 -6.87 10.16
N ARG A 311 -33.73 -6.66 11.09
CA ARG A 311 -33.78 -5.49 11.98
C ARG A 311 -33.45 -5.89 13.42
N LYS A 312 -32.36 -5.36 13.95
CA LYS A 312 -31.83 -5.79 15.26
C LYS A 312 -32.71 -5.40 16.43
N ALA A 313 -33.32 -4.21 16.42
CA ALA A 313 -34.12 -3.78 17.56
C ALA A 313 -35.45 -4.54 17.66
N SER A 314 -36.07 -4.89 16.53
CA SER A 314 -37.34 -5.61 16.48
C SER A 314 -37.20 -7.14 16.41
N GLY A 315 -36.06 -7.64 15.92
CA GLY A 315 -35.89 -9.05 15.56
C GLY A 315 -36.59 -9.44 14.25
N GLU A 316 -37.15 -8.46 13.52
CA GLU A 316 -37.93 -8.69 12.30
C GLU A 316 -37.04 -9.10 11.12
N VAL A 317 -37.53 -10.06 10.33
CA VAL A 317 -36.91 -10.50 9.08
C VAL A 317 -37.94 -10.33 7.96
N THR A 318 -37.60 -9.55 6.94
CA THR A 318 -38.47 -9.26 5.78
C THR A 318 -37.76 -9.54 4.46
N HIS A 319 -38.54 -9.75 3.40
CA HIS A 319 -38.07 -10.15 2.08
C HIS A 319 -38.42 -9.07 1.06
N HIS A 320 -37.42 -8.65 0.28
CA HIS A 320 -37.52 -7.56 -0.69
C HIS A 320 -36.76 -7.92 -1.96
N HIS A 321 -36.87 -7.08 -2.98
CA HIS A 321 -35.90 -7.01 -4.07
C HIS A 321 -34.86 -5.92 -3.81
N PHE A 322 -33.66 -6.10 -4.37
CA PHE A 322 -32.57 -5.14 -4.19
C PHE A 322 -32.89 -3.75 -4.76
N SER A 323 -33.72 -3.69 -5.81
CA SER A 323 -34.24 -2.45 -6.40
C SER A 323 -35.11 -1.63 -5.42
N GLU A 324 -35.56 -2.24 -4.32
CA GLU A 324 -36.31 -1.58 -3.25
C GLU A 324 -35.42 -0.99 -2.15
N LEU A 325 -34.10 -1.23 -2.18
CA LEU A 325 -33.13 -0.69 -1.22
C LEU A 325 -33.34 0.81 -0.89
N PRO A 326 -33.59 1.70 -1.87
CA PRO A 326 -33.80 3.12 -1.58
C PRO A 326 -34.99 3.41 -0.64
N ARG A 327 -35.99 2.53 -0.55
CA ARG A 327 -37.15 2.68 0.35
C ARG A 327 -36.86 2.18 1.76
N LEU A 328 -35.82 1.36 1.93
CA LEU A 328 -35.43 0.74 3.20
C LEU A 328 -34.44 1.60 4.00
N LEU A 329 -33.81 2.56 3.33
CA LEU A 329 -32.86 3.51 3.89
C LEU A 329 -33.53 4.86 4.19
N ARG A 330 -32.91 5.60 5.11
CA ARG A 330 -33.33 6.92 5.58
C ARG A 330 -32.41 7.99 4.98
N PRO A 331 -32.88 9.24 4.82
CA PRO A 331 -31.99 10.36 4.55
C PRO A 331 -30.87 10.42 5.61
N LEU A 332 -29.66 10.81 5.19
CA LEU A 332 -28.42 10.83 5.98
C LEU A 332 -27.83 9.45 6.35
N ASP A 333 -28.40 8.34 5.90
CA ASP A 333 -27.66 7.09 5.94
C ASP A 333 -26.42 7.18 5.03
N VAL A 334 -25.31 6.62 5.50
CA VAL A 334 -24.08 6.50 4.71
C VAL A 334 -23.90 5.05 4.30
N LEU A 335 -23.82 4.80 2.99
CA LEU A 335 -23.33 3.54 2.43
C LEU A 335 -21.84 3.67 2.20
N VAL A 336 -21.05 2.91 2.95
CA VAL A 336 -19.59 2.86 2.77
C VAL A 336 -19.27 1.74 1.78
N VAL A 337 -18.75 2.11 0.61
CA VAL A 337 -18.54 1.19 -0.52
C VAL A 337 -17.05 1.01 -0.79
N ASN A 338 -16.65 -0.23 -1.04
CA ASN A 338 -15.28 -0.53 -1.48
C ASN A 338 -15.16 -0.33 -3.00
N THR A 339 -14.33 0.62 -3.42
CA THR A 339 -14.13 1.00 -4.82
C THR A 339 -13.03 0.22 -5.53
N SER A 340 -12.35 -0.71 -4.84
CA SER A 340 -11.29 -1.50 -5.44
C SER A 340 -11.76 -2.28 -6.68
N ALA A 341 -11.22 -1.92 -7.85
CA ALA A 341 -11.43 -2.70 -9.07
C ALA A 341 -10.80 -4.09 -8.97
N THR A 342 -11.51 -5.10 -9.49
CA THR A 342 -11.02 -6.48 -9.52
C THR A 342 -10.15 -6.71 -10.75
N ALA A 343 -8.90 -7.13 -10.57
CA ALA A 343 -8.07 -7.59 -11.68
C ALA A 343 -8.42 -9.04 -12.04
N PRO A 344 -8.32 -9.45 -13.30
CA PRO A 344 -8.32 -10.87 -13.65
C PRO A 344 -7.01 -11.50 -13.17
N PRO A 345 -6.98 -12.20 -12.02
CA PRO A 345 -5.74 -12.45 -11.30
C PRO A 345 -5.07 -13.76 -11.71
N LYS A 346 -5.78 -14.64 -12.43
CA LYS A 346 -5.27 -15.96 -12.84
C LYS A 346 -4.49 -15.85 -14.14
N VAL A 347 -3.36 -16.52 -14.19
CA VAL A 347 -2.55 -16.71 -15.38
C VAL A 347 -2.10 -18.16 -15.43
N ASP A 348 -2.26 -18.81 -16.58
CA ASP A 348 -1.67 -20.13 -16.79
C ASP A 348 -0.21 -20.01 -17.19
N GLY A 349 0.57 -20.96 -16.72
CA GLY A 349 1.97 -21.06 -17.04
C GLY A 349 2.50 -22.48 -16.93
N ARG A 350 3.82 -22.59 -17.06
CA ARG A 350 4.53 -23.86 -16.98
C ARG A 350 5.75 -23.74 -16.08
N ALA A 351 5.82 -24.58 -15.07
CA ALA A 351 7.02 -24.77 -14.24
C ALA A 351 7.82 -25.94 -14.84
N GLY A 352 8.78 -25.64 -15.72
CA GLY A 352 9.42 -26.68 -16.54
C GLY A 352 8.42 -27.32 -17.50
N SER A 353 8.16 -28.63 -17.35
CA SER A 353 7.16 -29.37 -18.13
C SER A 353 5.77 -29.43 -17.46
N GLU A 354 5.64 -28.99 -16.21
CA GLU A 354 4.39 -29.09 -15.46
C GLU A 354 3.49 -27.87 -15.72
N PRO A 355 2.23 -28.07 -16.15
CA PRO A 355 1.27 -26.98 -16.30
C PRO A 355 0.77 -26.53 -14.92
N VAL A 356 0.83 -25.23 -14.66
CA VAL A 356 0.45 -24.61 -13.39
C VAL A 356 -0.41 -23.38 -13.63
N THR A 357 -1.22 -23.01 -12.64
CA THR A 357 -1.96 -21.75 -12.63
C THR A 357 -1.45 -20.88 -11.49
N LEU A 358 -1.10 -19.64 -11.82
CA LEU A 358 -0.73 -18.60 -10.87
C LEU A 358 -1.92 -17.68 -10.65
N ARG A 359 -2.24 -17.39 -9.39
CA ARG A 359 -3.22 -16.35 -9.02
C ARG A 359 -2.49 -15.23 -8.29
N PHE A 360 -2.39 -14.09 -8.94
CA PHE A 360 -1.79 -12.88 -8.37
C PHE A 360 -2.71 -12.28 -7.32
N SER A 361 -2.13 -11.91 -6.18
CA SER A 361 -2.86 -11.36 -5.04
C SER A 361 -2.43 -9.92 -4.80
N THR A 362 -1.37 -9.71 -4.01
CA THR A 362 -0.93 -8.36 -3.63
C THR A 362 0.48 -8.11 -4.09
N ARG A 363 0.69 -6.95 -4.71
CA ARG A 363 2.01 -6.39 -4.92
C ARG A 363 2.51 -5.78 -3.61
N LEU A 364 3.72 -6.12 -3.20
CA LEU A 364 4.42 -5.53 -2.07
C LEU A 364 5.20 -4.29 -2.52
N ASP A 365 5.59 -3.45 -1.56
CA ASP A 365 6.30 -2.19 -1.81
C ASP A 365 7.67 -2.41 -2.51
N ASP A 366 8.29 -3.58 -2.29
CA ASP A 366 9.54 -3.99 -2.95
C ASP A 366 9.34 -4.53 -4.38
N GLY A 367 8.12 -4.46 -4.91
CA GLY A 367 7.76 -4.91 -6.26
C GLY A 367 7.48 -6.41 -6.40
N ARG A 368 7.67 -7.22 -5.35
CA ARG A 368 7.29 -8.63 -5.36
C ARG A 368 5.77 -8.79 -5.28
N TRP A 369 5.31 -9.96 -5.68
CA TRP A 369 3.90 -10.35 -5.64
C TRP A 369 3.70 -11.52 -4.70
N VAL A 370 2.66 -11.44 -3.88
CA VAL A 370 2.05 -12.62 -3.30
C VAL A 370 1.30 -13.33 -4.43
N VAL A 371 1.68 -14.57 -4.73
CA VAL A 371 1.02 -15.41 -5.74
C VAL A 371 0.61 -16.74 -5.11
N GLU A 372 -0.60 -17.18 -5.43
CA GLU A 372 -1.00 -18.56 -5.17
C GLU A 372 -0.67 -19.42 -6.40
N LEU A 373 -0.13 -20.61 -6.14
CA LEU A 373 0.22 -21.59 -7.15
C LEU A 373 -0.66 -22.83 -7.00
N SER A 374 -1.36 -23.19 -8.07
CA SER A 374 -2.13 -24.43 -8.15
C SER A 374 -1.76 -25.25 -9.39
N SER A 375 -2.11 -26.53 -9.38
CA SER A 375 -2.12 -27.34 -10.60
C SER A 375 -3.09 -26.74 -11.63
N ALA A 376 -2.88 -27.07 -12.91
CA ALA A 376 -3.76 -26.62 -13.99
C ALA A 376 -5.19 -27.18 -13.92
N GLU A 377 -5.39 -28.30 -13.20
CA GLU A 377 -6.72 -28.86 -12.91
C GLU A 377 -7.45 -28.10 -11.78
N GLY A 378 -6.76 -27.16 -11.12
CA GLY A 378 -7.31 -26.28 -10.10
C GLY A 378 -7.41 -26.90 -8.70
N GLY A 379 -7.35 -26.05 -7.67
CA GLY A 379 -7.69 -26.43 -6.29
C GLY A 379 -6.63 -27.20 -5.50
N THR A 380 -5.62 -27.82 -6.14
CA THR A 380 -4.51 -28.49 -5.46
C THR A 380 -3.19 -27.71 -5.60
N PRO A 381 -2.35 -27.62 -4.55
CA PRO A 381 -1.03 -27.00 -4.65
C PRO A 381 -0.15 -27.73 -5.68
N ALA A 382 0.63 -27.00 -6.48
CA ALA A 382 1.60 -27.63 -7.37
C ALA A 382 2.70 -28.33 -6.53
N GLY A 383 2.81 -29.65 -6.64
CA GLY A 383 3.58 -30.47 -5.69
C GLY A 383 5.11 -30.33 -5.80
N THR A 384 5.62 -29.78 -6.90
CA THR A 384 7.03 -29.93 -7.30
C THR A 384 7.87 -28.65 -7.18
N CYS A 385 7.25 -27.49 -6.99
CA CYS A 385 7.96 -26.21 -7.06
C CYS A 385 8.79 -25.93 -5.80
N VAL A 386 10.00 -25.41 -5.99
CA VAL A 386 10.95 -25.00 -4.95
C VAL A 386 11.34 -23.51 -5.10
N PRO A 387 11.85 -22.84 -4.05
CA PRO A 387 12.47 -21.52 -4.19
C PRO A 387 13.43 -21.44 -5.39
N GLY A 388 13.30 -20.39 -6.19
CA GLY A 388 14.01 -20.19 -7.46
C GLY A 388 13.31 -20.78 -8.70
N THR A 389 12.20 -21.52 -8.54
CA THR A 389 11.45 -22.06 -9.68
C THR A 389 10.94 -20.93 -10.56
N VAL A 390 11.15 -21.07 -11.87
CA VAL A 390 10.69 -20.13 -12.88
C VAL A 390 9.45 -20.68 -13.57
N VAL A 391 8.35 -19.94 -13.49
CA VAL A 391 7.12 -20.23 -14.22
C VAL A 391 7.07 -19.35 -15.47
N ALA A 392 7.11 -19.96 -16.64
CA ALA A 392 6.86 -19.26 -17.90
C ALA A 392 5.35 -19.10 -18.09
N VAL A 393 4.87 -17.87 -18.27
CA VAL A 393 3.43 -17.57 -18.36
C VAL A 393 2.97 -17.16 -19.76
N ASP A 394 3.88 -17.16 -20.73
CA ASP A 394 3.62 -16.98 -22.15
C ASP A 394 4.36 -18.04 -22.98
N ASP A 395 3.86 -18.32 -24.18
CA ASP A 395 4.38 -19.38 -25.07
C ASP A 395 5.84 -19.16 -25.49
N HIS A 396 6.33 -17.92 -25.45
CA HIS A 396 7.70 -17.56 -25.79
C HIS A 396 8.62 -17.36 -24.58
N ALA A 397 8.12 -17.64 -23.37
CA ALA A 397 8.83 -17.44 -22.10
C ALA A 397 9.44 -16.03 -21.91
N ARG A 398 8.86 -15.01 -22.56
CA ARG A 398 9.26 -13.60 -22.40
C ARG A 398 8.76 -13.04 -21.08
N VAL A 399 7.67 -13.61 -20.56
CA VAL A 399 7.06 -13.26 -19.29
C VAL A 399 7.28 -14.42 -18.33
N ARG A 400 7.96 -14.14 -17.23
CA ARG A 400 8.36 -15.14 -16.24
C ARG A 400 7.96 -14.71 -14.85
N VAL A 401 7.58 -15.67 -14.03
CA VAL A 401 7.32 -15.48 -12.60
C VAL A 401 8.30 -16.35 -11.84
N VAL A 402 9.20 -15.72 -11.08
CA VAL A 402 10.20 -16.42 -10.27
C VAL A 402 9.67 -16.56 -8.86
N LEU A 403 9.52 -17.78 -8.39
CA LEU A 403 9.05 -18.09 -7.04
C LEU A 403 10.21 -17.94 -6.05
N ASP A 404 10.22 -16.90 -5.22
CA ASP A 404 11.33 -16.60 -4.31
C ASP A 404 11.22 -17.38 -3.00
N HIS A 405 10.11 -17.24 -2.28
CA HIS A 405 9.93 -17.84 -0.95
C HIS A 405 8.51 -18.36 -0.76
N ARG A 406 8.37 -19.47 -0.04
CA ARG A 406 7.06 -19.95 0.42
C ARG A 406 6.62 -19.07 1.59
N LEU A 407 5.40 -18.54 1.53
CA LEU A 407 4.83 -17.80 2.65
C LEU A 407 4.40 -18.72 3.80
N GLU A 408 4.22 -20.00 3.51
CA GLU A 408 3.79 -21.01 4.46
C GLU A 408 4.78 -22.17 4.47
N PRO A 409 5.48 -22.41 5.59
CA PRO A 409 6.35 -23.57 5.73
C PRO A 409 5.58 -24.87 5.45
N GLY A 410 6.11 -25.71 4.57
CA GLY A 410 5.50 -27.00 4.21
C GLY A 410 4.35 -26.94 3.20
N SER A 411 3.91 -25.74 2.78
CA SER A 411 2.85 -25.55 1.78
C SER A 411 3.43 -24.98 0.48
N ASN A 412 3.11 -25.60 -0.65
CA ASN A 412 3.48 -25.11 -1.99
C ASN A 412 2.43 -24.16 -2.59
N ARG A 413 1.48 -23.71 -1.78
CA ARG A 413 0.31 -22.98 -2.26
C ARG A 413 0.55 -21.49 -2.39
N LEU A 414 1.26 -20.86 -1.45
CA LEU A 414 1.50 -19.42 -1.43
C LEU A 414 2.98 -19.08 -1.54
N TRP A 415 3.30 -18.15 -2.44
CA TRP A 415 4.66 -17.73 -2.74
C TRP A 415 4.79 -16.21 -2.76
N LEU A 416 5.93 -15.71 -2.32
CA LEU A 416 6.47 -14.44 -2.79
C LEU A 416 7.16 -14.69 -4.12
N ALA A 417 6.82 -13.90 -5.13
CA ALA A 417 7.34 -14.08 -6.47
C ALA A 417 7.66 -12.75 -7.16
N ARG A 418 8.60 -12.78 -8.09
CA ARG A 418 8.94 -11.64 -8.95
C ARG A 418 8.36 -11.85 -10.34
N PHE A 419 7.67 -10.84 -10.84
CA PHE A 419 7.19 -10.79 -12.21
C PHE A 419 8.26 -10.15 -13.10
N LEU A 420 8.71 -10.86 -14.12
CA LEU A 420 9.77 -10.45 -15.03
C LEU A 420 9.20 -10.34 -16.45
N ALA A 421 9.03 -9.11 -16.94
CA ALA A 421 8.57 -8.79 -18.29
C ALA A 421 9.02 -7.38 -18.71
N SER A 422 8.83 -7.04 -19.99
CA SER A 422 9.09 -5.68 -20.53
C SER A 422 8.06 -4.62 -20.10
N GLY A 423 7.07 -4.98 -19.28
CA GLY A 423 6.00 -4.07 -18.83
C GLY A 423 5.42 -4.52 -17.48
N PRO A 424 4.50 -3.73 -16.89
CA PRO A 424 3.99 -3.99 -15.55
C PRO A 424 3.08 -5.22 -15.51
N ALA A 425 3.14 -5.96 -14.41
CA ALA A 425 2.30 -7.15 -14.19
C ALA A 425 0.80 -6.86 -14.31
N THR A 426 0.36 -5.69 -13.85
CA THR A 426 -1.04 -5.25 -13.91
C THR A 426 -1.57 -5.15 -15.33
N GLU A 427 -0.77 -4.62 -16.27
CA GLU A 427 -1.14 -4.56 -17.68
C GLU A 427 -1.17 -5.95 -18.31
N TYR A 428 -0.19 -6.79 -17.97
CA TYR A 428 -0.18 -8.18 -18.43
C TYR A 428 -1.43 -8.93 -17.96
N LEU A 429 -1.77 -8.83 -16.67
CA LEU A 429 -2.96 -9.42 -16.09
C LEU A 429 -4.22 -8.91 -16.78
N ARG A 430 -4.37 -7.60 -16.98
CA ARG A 430 -5.51 -7.03 -17.70
C ARG A 430 -5.70 -7.60 -19.11
N ARG A 431 -4.60 -7.88 -19.83
CA ARG A 431 -4.63 -8.36 -21.22
C ARG A 431 -4.73 -9.88 -21.35
N ARG A 432 -4.11 -10.64 -20.45
CA ARG A 432 -3.91 -12.11 -20.56
C ARG A 432 -4.45 -12.90 -19.39
N GLY A 433 -4.74 -12.23 -18.27
CA GLY A 433 -5.31 -12.86 -17.09
C GLY A 433 -6.76 -13.26 -17.32
N ARG A 434 -7.23 -14.20 -16.51
CA ARG A 434 -8.64 -14.59 -16.46
C ARG A 434 -9.24 -14.37 -15.06
N PRO A 435 -10.56 -14.13 -14.99
CA PRO A 435 -11.37 -14.21 -13.78
C PRO A 435 -11.02 -15.35 -12.81
N PHE A 436 -11.12 -15.10 -11.50
CA PHE A 436 -11.25 -16.15 -10.49
C PHE A 436 -12.68 -16.16 -9.93
N HIS A 437 -13.25 -17.37 -9.78
CA HIS A 437 -14.52 -17.66 -9.10
C HIS A 437 -14.35 -18.96 -8.30
N GLU A 438 -14.97 -19.07 -7.12
CA GLU A 438 -14.98 -20.29 -6.28
C GLU A 438 -15.94 -21.40 -6.79
N GLY A 439 -16.23 -21.44 -8.10
CA GLY A 439 -17.19 -22.35 -8.74
C GLY A 439 -16.80 -22.74 -10.16
N ALA A 440 -17.50 -23.74 -10.72
CA ALA A 440 -17.23 -24.26 -12.06
C ALA A 440 -17.79 -23.32 -13.13
N GLY A 441 -16.91 -22.67 -13.90
CA GLY A 441 -17.25 -21.78 -15.02
C GLY A 441 -16.26 -20.63 -15.15
N ASP A 442 -15.29 -20.73 -16.07
CA ASP A 442 -14.23 -19.73 -16.26
C ASP A 442 -14.57 -18.65 -17.33
N CYS A 443 -15.85 -18.48 -17.70
CA CYS A 443 -16.24 -17.68 -18.89
C CYS A 443 -17.36 -16.66 -18.66
N HIS A 444 -17.30 -15.88 -17.58
CA HIS A 444 -18.18 -14.72 -17.42
C HIS A 444 -17.56 -13.45 -18.04
N PRO A 445 -18.38 -12.52 -18.56
CA PRO A 445 -17.85 -11.27 -19.09
C PRO A 445 -17.12 -10.49 -17.98
N PRO A 446 -16.03 -9.77 -18.28
CA PRO A 446 -15.29 -9.02 -17.26
C PRO A 446 -16.15 -8.06 -16.43
N SER A 447 -17.23 -7.51 -17.01
CA SER A 447 -18.20 -6.66 -16.32
C SER A 447 -18.99 -7.38 -15.21
N ALA A 448 -19.17 -8.69 -15.30
CA ALA A 448 -19.81 -9.48 -14.24
C ALA A 448 -18.98 -9.48 -12.94
N GLN A 449 -17.68 -9.22 -13.05
CA GLN A 449 -16.72 -9.14 -11.96
C GLN A 449 -16.33 -7.71 -11.61
N GLN A 450 -17.19 -6.74 -11.92
CA GLN A 450 -17.03 -5.35 -11.47
C GLN A 450 -18.32 -4.87 -10.81
N THR A 451 -18.13 -3.93 -9.88
CA THR A 451 -19.22 -3.13 -9.30
C THR A 451 -19.29 -1.80 -10.04
N VAL A 452 -20.41 -1.09 -9.95
CA VAL A 452 -20.53 0.28 -10.48
C VAL A 452 -19.64 1.29 -9.75
N PHE A 453 -19.10 0.92 -8.59
CA PHE A 453 -18.17 1.74 -7.81
C PHE A 453 -16.71 1.43 -8.12
N ALA A 454 -16.43 0.50 -9.03
CA ALA A 454 -15.07 0.12 -9.35
C ALA A 454 -14.34 1.30 -10.02
N GLU A 455 -13.39 1.89 -9.30
CA GLU A 455 -12.50 2.90 -9.83
C GLU A 455 -11.17 2.25 -10.21
N ALA A 456 -10.63 2.62 -11.38
CA ALA A 456 -9.24 2.30 -11.67
C ALA A 456 -8.39 3.05 -10.64
N ALA A 457 -7.46 2.34 -9.97
CA ALA A 457 -6.60 2.82 -8.88
C ALA A 457 -5.72 4.05 -9.21
N GLU A 458 -5.96 4.72 -10.33
CA GLU A 458 -5.28 5.92 -10.80
C GLU A 458 -5.78 7.19 -10.09
N VAL A 459 -7.01 7.23 -9.57
CA VAL A 459 -7.66 8.51 -9.21
C VAL A 459 -7.51 8.90 -7.73
N ALA A 460 -7.44 7.95 -6.79
CA ALA A 460 -7.49 8.28 -5.36
C ALA A 460 -6.15 8.22 -4.61
N SER A 461 -5.17 7.43 -5.08
CA SER A 461 -3.94 7.14 -4.32
C SER A 461 -2.62 7.52 -5.00
N GLY A 462 -2.66 8.11 -6.21
CA GLY A 462 -1.47 8.64 -6.88
C GLY A 462 -0.43 7.59 -7.31
N THR A 463 -0.65 6.30 -7.07
CA THR A 463 0.22 5.21 -7.54
C THR A 463 -0.63 4.03 -8.05
N PRO A 464 -0.62 3.72 -9.36
CA PRO A 464 -1.44 2.67 -9.94
C PRO A 464 -0.77 1.31 -9.71
N THR A 465 -0.89 0.74 -8.51
CA THR A 465 -0.14 -0.50 -8.19
C THR A 465 -0.93 -1.63 -7.56
N HIS A 466 -2.16 -1.39 -7.09
CA HIS A 466 -2.94 -2.41 -6.40
C HIS A 466 -4.33 -2.56 -7.00
N GLN A 467 -4.71 -3.81 -7.30
CA GLN A 467 -6.05 -4.20 -7.73
C GLN A 467 -6.51 -5.32 -6.82
N SER A 468 -7.81 -5.41 -6.56
CA SER A 468 -8.36 -6.47 -5.72
C SER A 468 -8.31 -7.81 -6.46
N ALA A 469 -7.95 -8.88 -5.77
CA ALA A 469 -7.99 -10.22 -6.36
C ALA A 469 -9.41 -10.81 -6.35
N GLU A 470 -10.28 -10.33 -5.45
CA GLU A 470 -11.68 -10.73 -5.38
C GLU A 470 -12.60 -9.52 -5.49
N LEU A 471 -13.82 -9.77 -5.98
CA LEU A 471 -14.87 -8.78 -6.12
C LEU A 471 -15.44 -8.36 -4.74
N PRO A 472 -15.66 -7.05 -4.49
CA PRO A 472 -16.54 -6.58 -3.42
C PRO A 472 -18.01 -6.96 -3.67
N SER A 473 -18.32 -8.26 -3.60
CA SER A 473 -19.54 -8.86 -4.15
C SER A 473 -20.84 -8.31 -3.57
N ALA A 474 -20.84 -7.84 -2.32
CA ALA A 474 -22.00 -7.17 -1.72
C ALA A 474 -22.42 -5.88 -2.45
N ALA A 475 -21.50 -5.23 -3.15
CA ALA A 475 -21.76 -4.05 -3.96
C ALA A 475 -22.09 -4.37 -5.43
N ARG A 476 -22.03 -5.65 -5.84
CA ARG A 476 -22.32 -6.06 -7.22
C ARG A 476 -23.76 -5.73 -7.66
N PRO A 477 -24.80 -5.90 -6.83
CA PRO A 477 -26.18 -5.60 -7.22
C PRO A 477 -26.47 -4.12 -7.53
N PHE A 478 -25.58 -3.19 -7.17
CA PHE A 478 -25.80 -1.78 -7.48
C PHE A 478 -25.69 -1.52 -8.98
N THR A 479 -26.61 -0.69 -9.47
CA THR A 479 -26.63 -0.14 -10.82
C THR A 479 -26.58 1.38 -10.75
N ASP A 480 -26.17 2.05 -11.83
CA ASP A 480 -26.12 3.53 -11.87
C ASP A 480 -27.50 4.16 -11.56
N GLN A 481 -28.57 3.51 -12.02
CA GLN A 481 -29.94 3.91 -11.73
C GLN A 481 -30.26 3.81 -10.23
N LEU A 482 -29.84 2.72 -9.57
CA LEU A 482 -30.08 2.53 -8.15
C LEU A 482 -29.26 3.51 -7.31
N VAL A 483 -28.00 3.74 -7.67
CA VAL A 483 -27.13 4.74 -7.02
C VAL A 483 -27.76 6.13 -7.12
N THR A 484 -28.26 6.50 -8.30
CA THR A 484 -28.99 7.75 -8.50
C THR A 484 -30.24 7.84 -7.62
N ALA A 485 -31.02 6.76 -7.52
CA ALA A 485 -32.22 6.69 -6.68
C ALA A 485 -31.92 6.78 -5.17
N LEU A 486 -30.75 6.33 -4.73
CA LEU A 486 -30.27 6.45 -3.35
C LEU A 486 -29.87 7.90 -3.04
N VAL A 487 -29.02 8.49 -3.89
CA VAL A 487 -28.53 9.86 -3.72
C VAL A 487 -29.69 10.87 -3.73
N THR A 488 -30.65 10.71 -4.64
CA THR A 488 -31.86 11.57 -4.71
C THR A 488 -32.76 11.48 -3.49
N ARG A 489 -32.70 10.37 -2.72
CA ARG A 489 -33.38 10.23 -1.43
C ARG A 489 -32.58 10.76 -0.24
N GLY A 490 -31.38 11.30 -0.47
CA GLY A 490 -30.51 11.83 0.58
C GLY A 490 -29.67 10.76 1.27
N VAL A 491 -29.50 9.57 0.67
CA VAL A 491 -28.51 8.59 1.11
C VAL A 491 -27.15 9.00 0.58
N VAL A 492 -26.12 8.97 1.43
CA VAL A 492 -24.76 9.37 1.08
C VAL A 492 -23.93 8.13 0.73
N ILE A 493 -23.13 8.22 -0.33
CA ILE A 493 -22.17 7.18 -0.70
C ILE A 493 -20.77 7.65 -0.27
N ALA A 494 -20.05 6.81 0.47
CA ALA A 494 -18.70 7.13 0.95
C ALA A 494 -17.71 6.05 0.49
N PRO A 495 -16.72 6.39 -0.37
CA PRO A 495 -15.78 5.42 -0.91
C PRO A 495 -14.66 5.08 0.08
N ILE A 496 -14.24 3.82 0.08
CA ILE A 496 -12.99 3.33 0.69
C ILE A 496 -12.30 2.36 -0.27
N GLU A 497 -11.04 2.05 -0.03
CA GLU A 497 -10.32 1.00 -0.74
C GLU A 497 -9.97 -0.14 0.23
N LEU A 498 -10.19 -1.37 -0.19
CA LEU A 498 -9.54 -2.55 0.39
C LEU A 498 -9.30 -3.57 -0.72
N HIS A 499 -8.03 -3.92 -0.95
CA HIS A 499 -7.63 -4.90 -1.96
C HIS A 499 -7.58 -6.28 -1.31
N THR A 500 -8.58 -7.10 -1.60
CA THR A 500 -8.66 -8.41 -0.98
C THR A 500 -7.58 -9.32 -1.50
N ARG A 501 -7.12 -10.19 -0.60
CA ARG A 501 -6.24 -11.30 -0.97
C ARG A 501 -7.06 -12.56 -1.01
N PRO A 502 -6.73 -13.47 -1.93
CA PRO A 502 -7.27 -14.79 -1.82
C PRO A 502 -6.80 -15.48 -0.55
N THR A 503 -7.73 -16.13 0.14
CA THR A 503 -7.44 -16.93 1.34
C THR A 503 -7.39 -18.40 0.95
N PRO A 504 -6.20 -19.00 0.81
CA PRO A 504 -6.10 -20.39 0.39
C PRO A 504 -6.43 -21.34 1.54
N GLY A 505 -7.16 -22.41 1.22
CA GLY A 505 -7.10 -23.67 1.99
C GLY A 505 -8.12 -23.88 3.10
N ALA A 506 -8.95 -22.90 3.47
CA ALA A 506 -10.19 -23.13 4.20
C ALA A 506 -10.98 -21.81 4.34
N PRO A 507 -12.32 -21.80 4.17
CA PRO A 507 -13.15 -20.62 4.44
C PRO A 507 -13.08 -20.14 5.90
N SER A 508 -12.61 -21.00 6.81
CA SER A 508 -12.48 -20.72 8.24
C SER A 508 -11.18 -20.02 8.64
N ARG A 509 -10.21 -19.90 7.73
CA ARG A 509 -8.95 -19.23 8.02
C ARG A 509 -9.17 -17.72 8.09
N PRO A 510 -8.57 -17.01 9.06
CA PRO A 510 -8.61 -15.55 9.06
C PRO A 510 -7.95 -15.00 7.79
N PRO A 511 -8.47 -13.89 7.25
CA PRO A 511 -7.81 -13.19 6.15
C PRO A 511 -6.44 -12.74 6.62
N GLY A 512 -5.44 -12.84 5.74
CA GLY A 512 -4.13 -12.26 6.04
C GLY A 512 -4.13 -10.74 5.80
N PRO A 513 -2.98 -10.08 5.99
CA PRO A 513 -2.87 -8.64 5.80
C PRO A 513 -3.29 -8.20 4.40
N GLU A 514 -4.19 -7.22 4.33
CA GLU A 514 -4.71 -6.62 3.10
C GLU A 514 -4.45 -5.12 3.07
N LEU A 515 -4.14 -4.59 1.90
CA LEU A 515 -3.95 -3.15 1.73
C LEU A 515 -5.32 -2.47 1.76
N PHE A 516 -5.46 -1.41 2.56
CA PHE A 516 -6.66 -0.61 2.66
C PHE A 516 -6.34 0.88 2.68
N ALA A 517 -7.32 1.69 2.30
CA ALA A 517 -7.30 3.14 2.45
C ALA A 517 -8.69 3.67 2.82
N VAL A 518 -8.74 4.56 3.80
CA VAL A 518 -9.90 5.37 4.17
C VAL A 518 -9.53 6.84 3.88
N PRO A 519 -10.08 7.44 2.80
CA PRO A 519 -9.77 8.82 2.43
C PRO A 519 -10.19 9.83 3.50
N PRO A 520 -9.51 10.99 3.61
CA PRO A 520 -9.88 12.06 4.54
C PRO A 520 -11.35 12.51 4.41
N ALA A 521 -11.84 12.65 3.18
CA ALA A 521 -13.24 13.02 2.92
C ALA A 521 -14.22 12.00 3.52
N THR A 522 -13.94 10.70 3.34
CA THR A 522 -14.76 9.61 3.91
C THR A 522 -14.72 9.61 5.43
N ALA A 523 -13.55 9.79 6.04
CA ALA A 523 -13.41 9.87 7.50
C ALA A 523 -14.19 11.06 8.08
N HIS A 524 -14.06 12.24 7.49
CA HIS A 524 -14.81 13.44 7.91
C HIS A 524 -16.32 13.25 7.79
N LEU A 525 -16.78 12.72 6.66
CA LEU A 525 -18.20 12.46 6.41
C LEU A 525 -18.79 11.47 7.42
N ILE A 526 -18.10 10.35 7.68
CA ILE A 526 -18.54 9.34 8.64
C ILE A 526 -18.64 9.93 10.03
N ASN A 527 -17.62 10.69 10.47
CA ASN A 527 -17.64 11.33 11.79
C ASN A 527 -18.77 12.36 11.91
N HIS A 528 -19.02 13.14 10.85
CA HIS A 528 -20.11 14.10 10.82
C HIS A 528 -21.47 13.42 10.96
N VAL A 529 -21.76 12.42 10.12
CA VAL A 529 -23.03 11.70 10.14
C VAL A 529 -23.24 10.98 11.48
N ARG A 530 -22.19 10.38 12.02
CA ARG A 530 -22.23 9.73 13.33
C ARG A 530 -22.55 10.72 14.45
N ALA A 531 -21.94 11.92 14.43
CA ALA A 531 -22.25 12.98 15.40
C ALA A 531 -23.70 13.47 15.29
N SER A 532 -24.28 13.39 14.08
CA SER A 532 -25.70 13.68 13.83
C SER A 532 -26.66 12.52 14.13
N GLY A 533 -26.15 11.37 14.63
CA GLY A 533 -26.96 10.18 14.92
C GLY A 533 -27.41 9.39 13.69
N GLY A 534 -26.80 9.62 12.53
CA GLY A 534 -27.06 8.85 11.31
C GLY A 534 -26.42 7.46 11.34
N ARG A 535 -26.89 6.59 10.43
CA ARG A 535 -26.40 5.20 10.34
C ARG A 535 -25.23 5.10 9.37
N ILE A 536 -24.17 4.45 9.82
CA ILE A 536 -23.04 4.05 8.97
C ILE A 536 -23.26 2.59 8.57
N ILE A 537 -23.55 2.36 7.29
CA ILE A 537 -23.88 1.05 6.73
C ILE A 537 -22.74 0.64 5.80
N ALA A 538 -21.99 -0.39 6.19
CA ALA A 538 -20.93 -0.92 5.35
C ALA A 538 -21.52 -1.80 4.24
N VAL A 539 -21.00 -1.66 3.02
CA VAL A 539 -21.34 -2.54 1.89
C VAL A 539 -20.22 -3.57 1.75
N GLY A 540 -20.42 -4.72 2.38
CA GLY A 540 -19.49 -5.84 2.42
C GLY A 540 -18.64 -5.87 3.69
N THR A 541 -18.15 -7.07 4.04
CA THR A 541 -17.29 -7.31 5.20
C THR A 541 -15.92 -6.65 5.06
N THR A 542 -15.47 -6.43 3.83
CA THR A 542 -14.24 -5.69 3.50
C THR A 542 -14.34 -4.23 3.92
N ALA A 543 -15.46 -3.56 3.63
CA ALA A 543 -15.71 -2.19 4.08
C ALA A 543 -15.74 -2.07 5.61
N VAL A 544 -16.33 -3.06 6.31
CA VAL A 544 -16.28 -3.11 7.78
C VAL A 544 -14.82 -3.19 8.27
N ARG A 545 -14.02 -4.08 7.72
CA ARG A 545 -12.61 -4.25 8.14
C ARG A 545 -11.77 -3.01 7.89
N ALA A 546 -11.94 -2.34 6.73
CA ALA A 546 -11.24 -1.09 6.44
C ALA A 546 -11.59 0.01 7.46
N LEU A 547 -12.88 0.23 7.72
CA LEU A 547 -13.34 1.25 8.66
C LEU A 547 -12.93 0.96 10.10
N GLU A 548 -13.08 -0.28 10.57
CA GLU A 548 -12.75 -0.65 11.95
C GLU A 548 -11.24 -0.67 12.22
N SER A 549 -10.42 -0.75 11.17
CA SER A 549 -8.97 -0.53 11.26
C SER A 549 -8.60 0.95 11.34
N ALA A 550 -9.41 1.82 10.76
CA ALA A 550 -9.28 3.27 10.87
C ALA A 550 -9.99 3.87 12.11
N ALA A 551 -10.70 3.05 12.89
CA ALA A 551 -11.50 3.49 14.03
C ALA A 551 -10.72 3.55 15.35
N ASP A 552 -10.94 4.62 16.11
CA ASP A 552 -10.41 4.80 17.46
C ASP A 552 -11.23 4.04 18.54
N PRO A 553 -10.83 4.04 19.83
CA PRO A 553 -11.60 3.45 20.92
C PRO A 553 -13.01 4.01 21.13
N ARG A 554 -13.27 5.24 20.71
CA ARG A 554 -14.58 5.90 20.78
C ARG A 554 -15.40 5.69 19.50
N GLY A 555 -14.86 4.98 18.49
CA GLY A 555 -15.45 4.74 17.17
C GLY A 555 -15.35 5.91 16.20
N GLY A 556 -14.54 6.92 16.50
CA GLY A 556 -14.20 7.98 15.54
C GLY A 556 -13.28 7.41 14.45
N VAL A 557 -13.51 7.79 13.19
CA VAL A 557 -12.73 7.32 12.04
C VAL A 557 -11.69 8.38 11.68
N ARG A 558 -10.43 7.98 11.52
CA ARG A 558 -9.39 8.85 10.94
C ARG A 558 -9.08 8.46 9.51
N ALA A 559 -8.54 9.39 8.73
CA ALA A 559 -7.90 9.02 7.47
C ALA A 559 -6.77 8.02 7.76
N ALA A 560 -6.69 6.96 6.98
CA ALA A 560 -5.68 5.93 7.19
C ALA A 560 -5.40 5.18 5.88
N ARG A 561 -4.15 4.81 5.68
CA ARG A 561 -3.72 3.91 4.61
C ARG A 561 -2.70 2.93 5.19
N GLY A 562 -2.73 1.69 4.75
CA GLY A 562 -1.76 0.69 5.15
C GLY A 562 -2.31 -0.72 5.08
N TRP A 563 -1.74 -1.61 5.88
CA TRP A 563 -2.14 -3.01 5.92
C TRP A 563 -3.09 -3.27 7.09
N THR A 564 -4.16 -4.01 6.83
CA THR A 564 -5.10 -4.49 7.85
C THR A 564 -5.09 -6.01 7.91
N ASP A 565 -4.78 -6.55 9.08
CA ASP A 565 -4.95 -7.94 9.46
C ASP A 565 -6.12 -8.11 10.46
N LEU A 566 -6.98 -7.08 10.56
CA LEU A 566 -8.04 -7.03 11.56
C LEU A 566 -9.04 -8.17 11.37
N VAL A 567 -9.18 -8.99 12.40
CA VAL A 567 -10.21 -10.03 12.52
C VAL A 567 -11.24 -9.59 13.55
N ILE A 568 -12.48 -9.37 13.10
CA ILE A 568 -13.59 -8.98 13.96
C ILE A 568 -14.17 -10.22 14.62
N GLY A 569 -14.41 -10.14 15.93
CA GLY A 569 -14.88 -11.25 16.74
C GLY A 569 -15.09 -10.85 18.20
N PRO A 570 -15.26 -11.83 19.12
CA PRO A 570 -15.61 -11.54 20.51
C PRO A 570 -14.64 -10.61 21.25
N ARG A 571 -13.36 -10.62 20.86
CA ARG A 571 -12.30 -9.79 21.48
C ARG A 571 -12.13 -8.42 20.81
N ARG A 572 -12.74 -8.21 19.63
CA ARG A 572 -12.63 -6.97 18.86
C ARG A 572 -14.00 -6.62 18.30
N ALA A 573 -14.70 -5.75 19.03
CA ALA A 573 -16.03 -5.27 18.67
C ALA A 573 -15.97 -4.29 17.50
N ILE A 574 -17.10 -4.21 16.78
CA ILE A 574 -17.41 -3.16 15.80
C ILE A 574 -17.76 -1.89 16.57
N ARG A 575 -17.19 -0.76 16.19
CA ARG A 575 -17.33 0.53 16.91
C ARG A 575 -17.98 1.62 16.08
N THR A 576 -17.76 1.59 14.77
CA THR A 576 -18.19 2.64 13.83
C THR A 576 -19.41 2.18 13.05
N VAL A 577 -19.34 0.96 12.52
CA VAL A 577 -20.38 0.43 11.63
C VAL A 577 -21.63 0.05 12.43
N SER A 578 -22.78 0.54 11.97
CA SER A 578 -24.08 0.31 12.59
C SER A 578 -24.96 -0.68 11.81
N GLY A 579 -24.74 -0.80 10.50
CA GLY A 579 -25.44 -1.75 9.63
C GLY A 579 -24.52 -2.35 8.57
N LEU A 580 -24.94 -3.43 7.94
CA LEU A 580 -24.15 -4.16 6.95
C LEU A 580 -25.03 -4.69 5.84
N LEU A 581 -24.68 -4.36 4.61
CA LEU A 581 -25.15 -5.05 3.41
C LEU A 581 -24.11 -6.09 3.01
N THR A 582 -24.49 -7.36 2.90
CA THR A 582 -23.56 -8.47 2.64
C THR A 582 -24.22 -9.58 1.82
N GLY A 583 -23.45 -10.41 1.14
CA GLY A 583 -23.94 -11.70 0.63
C GLY A 583 -24.23 -12.69 1.78
N LEU A 584 -24.82 -13.83 1.44
CA LEU A 584 -25.01 -14.98 2.34
C LEU A 584 -23.76 -15.86 2.37
N HIS A 585 -23.24 -16.13 3.57
CA HIS A 585 -21.97 -16.84 3.79
C HIS A 585 -22.17 -18.19 4.47
N GLN A 586 -21.45 -19.22 4.04
CA GLN A 586 -21.47 -20.56 4.65
C GLN A 586 -21.09 -20.55 6.14
N ALA A 587 -21.52 -21.58 6.89
CA ALA A 587 -21.34 -21.68 8.34
C ALA A 587 -19.86 -21.62 8.77
N GLU A 588 -18.97 -22.12 7.91
CA GLU A 588 -17.53 -22.23 8.14
C GLU A 588 -16.76 -20.96 7.75
N ALA A 589 -17.42 -19.95 7.17
CA ALA A 589 -16.77 -18.72 6.73
C ALA A 589 -16.36 -17.84 7.92
N SER A 590 -15.10 -17.37 7.94
CA SER A 590 -14.56 -16.46 8.96
C SER A 590 -15.39 -15.18 9.13
N HIS A 591 -16.07 -14.73 8.07
CA HIS A 591 -16.99 -13.60 8.06
C HIS A 591 -18.24 -13.77 8.94
N LEU A 592 -18.70 -15.00 9.22
CA LEU A 592 -19.91 -15.22 10.01
C LEU A 592 -19.78 -14.62 11.42
N ARG A 593 -18.57 -14.63 11.99
CA ARG A 593 -18.29 -14.02 13.31
C ARG A 593 -18.49 -12.50 13.31
N LEU A 594 -18.13 -11.84 12.21
CA LEU A 594 -18.36 -10.41 12.04
C LEU A 594 -19.86 -10.12 12.02
N LEU A 595 -20.63 -10.90 11.26
CA LEU A 595 -22.09 -10.77 11.20
C LEU A 595 -22.73 -11.01 12.57
N GLU A 596 -22.29 -12.03 13.32
CA GLU A 596 -22.76 -12.30 14.69
C GLU A 596 -22.47 -11.13 15.64
N VAL A 597 -21.28 -10.52 15.58
CA VAL A 597 -20.92 -9.35 16.40
C VAL A 597 -21.81 -8.16 16.07
N LEU A 598 -22.15 -7.95 14.80
CA LEU A 598 -23.00 -6.83 14.37
C LEU A 598 -24.47 -7.05 14.71
N ALA A 599 -25.07 -8.14 14.22
CA ALA A 599 -26.50 -8.40 14.29
C ALA A 599 -26.95 -9.09 15.58
N GLY A 600 -26.06 -9.82 16.25
CA GLY A 600 -26.40 -10.76 17.31
C GLY A 600 -26.81 -12.14 16.76
N ALA A 601 -26.59 -13.17 17.57
CA ALA A 601 -26.79 -14.56 17.17
C ALA A 601 -28.25 -14.89 16.82
N GLU A 602 -29.21 -14.34 17.56
CA GLU A 602 -30.65 -14.63 17.38
C GLU A 602 -31.17 -14.13 16.04
N LEU A 603 -30.95 -12.86 15.71
CA LEU A 603 -31.37 -12.27 14.44
C LEU A 603 -30.69 -12.97 13.26
N LEU A 604 -29.38 -13.24 13.36
CA LEU A 604 -28.64 -13.89 12.28
C LEU A 604 -29.15 -15.31 12.02
N THR A 605 -29.45 -16.07 13.09
CA THR A 605 -30.06 -17.40 12.99
C THR A 605 -31.42 -17.33 12.29
N ALA A 606 -32.27 -16.36 12.66
CA ALA A 606 -33.57 -16.15 12.03
C ALA A 606 -33.43 -15.81 10.55
N CYS A 607 -32.52 -14.90 10.19
CA CYS A 607 -32.24 -14.54 8.80
C CYS A 607 -31.81 -15.76 7.98
N TYR A 608 -30.86 -16.57 8.50
CA TYR A 608 -30.36 -17.73 7.79
C TYR A 608 -31.40 -18.85 7.66
N ALA A 609 -32.25 -19.03 8.68
CA ALA A 609 -33.37 -19.96 8.60
C ALA A 609 -34.36 -19.55 7.49
N GLN A 610 -34.73 -18.28 7.43
CA GLN A 610 -35.61 -17.72 6.40
C GLN A 610 -34.98 -17.79 5.01
N ALA A 611 -33.69 -17.43 4.87
CA ALA A 611 -32.96 -17.53 3.61
C ALA A 611 -32.97 -18.96 3.05
N ARG A 612 -32.82 -19.97 3.92
CA ARG A 612 -32.87 -21.38 3.51
C ARG A 612 -34.29 -21.83 3.15
N ALA A 613 -35.27 -21.48 3.97
CA ALA A 613 -36.67 -21.83 3.71
C ALA A 613 -37.16 -21.24 2.37
N GLU A 614 -36.81 -19.99 2.12
CA GLU A 614 -37.17 -19.25 0.92
C GLU A 614 -36.22 -19.45 -0.25
N ARG A 615 -35.22 -20.35 -0.12
CA ARG A 615 -34.26 -20.72 -1.17
C ARG A 615 -33.49 -19.53 -1.77
N TYR A 616 -33.01 -18.62 -0.93
CA TYR A 616 -32.07 -17.59 -1.37
C TYR A 616 -30.81 -18.21 -1.97
N LEU A 617 -30.21 -17.52 -2.93
CA LEU A 617 -28.97 -17.88 -3.59
C LEU A 617 -27.75 -17.31 -2.84
N TRP A 618 -26.67 -18.09 -2.78
CA TRP A 618 -25.48 -17.81 -1.96
C TRP A 618 -24.25 -17.70 -2.84
N GLY A 619 -23.20 -17.05 -2.33
CA GLY A 619 -21.96 -16.80 -3.08
C GLY A 619 -21.93 -15.41 -3.71
N GLU A 620 -20.89 -15.12 -4.50
CA GLU A 620 -20.62 -13.77 -5.01
C GLU A 620 -21.64 -13.23 -6.02
N PHE A 621 -22.38 -14.12 -6.68
CA PHE A 621 -23.48 -13.78 -7.60
C PHE A 621 -24.86 -14.03 -6.99
N GLY A 622 -24.90 -14.35 -5.69
CA GLY A 622 -26.14 -14.68 -4.99
C GLY A 622 -26.94 -13.46 -4.57
N ASP A 623 -27.94 -13.75 -3.75
CA ASP A 623 -28.79 -12.76 -3.10
C ASP A 623 -28.05 -12.09 -1.93
N VAL A 624 -28.58 -10.97 -1.46
CA VAL A 624 -27.97 -10.14 -0.41
C VAL A 624 -28.82 -10.06 0.85
N ASN A 625 -28.16 -9.74 1.96
CA ASN A 625 -28.72 -9.58 3.29
C ASN A 625 -28.31 -8.20 3.85
N LEU A 626 -29.29 -7.40 4.23
CA LEU A 626 -29.11 -6.10 4.89
C LEU A 626 -29.47 -6.23 6.38
N LEU A 627 -28.48 -5.99 7.22
CA LEU A 627 -28.60 -6.00 8.68
C LEU A 627 -28.60 -4.56 9.17
N LEU A 628 -29.68 -4.15 9.84
CA LEU A 628 -29.88 -2.79 10.35
C LEU A 628 -29.99 -2.76 11.88
N PRO A 629 -29.59 -1.67 12.54
CA PRO A 629 -29.63 -1.54 13.99
C PRO A 629 -31.03 -1.28 14.56
N ASP A 630 -31.90 -0.66 13.77
CA ASP A 630 -33.24 -0.17 14.12
C ASP A 630 -34.34 -1.23 14.14
#